data_AF-A0AAC8Q2C9-F1
#
_entry.id   AF-A0AAC8Q2C9-F1
#
_cell.length_a   1.000
_cell.length_b   1.000
_cell.length_c   1.000
_cell.angle_alpha   90.00
_cell.angle_beta   90.00
_cell.angle_gamma   90.00
#
_symmetry.space_group_name_H-M   'P 1'
#
loop_
_entity.id
_entity.type
_entity.pdbx_description
1 polymer ?
#
loop_
_entity_poly.entity_id
_entity_poly.type
_entity_poly.pdbx_seq_one_letter_code
_entity_poly.pdbx_strand_id
1 'polypeptide(L)'
;MQALLDTSFQGVEEGAARMYEPEDSRFDERLSAVWLEYRWYVHERGLAEVFVKWKRVEKEACAQEEVSVLRLHLLGHSAALTPRARRVLEAGTPSPGKLLELLGEDGVKRECSAAGPTGITLEHWPHPAPQPLLPEETFQALSAVLLHPESSFEERHEAVDRLCRERSPRVVHTLLAALEVGPSLSALRRLSEWGEPGALPHVERALAAVAPDNPADLWTLTALQRRLRAWTRTFQGM
;
A
#
# COMPACT_ATOMS: atom_id res chain seq x y z
N MET A 1 9.36 -18.37 6.89
CA MET A 1 9.20 -16.94 6.55
C MET A 1 8.46 -16.15 7.64
N GLN A 2 7.30 -16.62 8.14
CA GLN A 2 6.56 -15.92 9.21
C GLN A 2 7.39 -15.66 10.47
N ALA A 3 8.08 -16.68 10.99
CA ALA A 3 8.98 -16.51 12.14
C ALA A 3 10.09 -15.47 11.91
N LEU A 4 10.58 -15.32 10.67
CA LEU A 4 11.58 -14.31 10.32
C LEU A 4 10.98 -12.90 10.36
N LEU A 5 9.76 -12.71 9.87
CA LEU A 5 9.03 -11.45 9.98
C LEU A 5 8.80 -11.08 11.44
N ASP A 6 8.27 -12.01 12.23
CA ASP A 6 7.98 -11.80 13.65
C ASP A 6 9.26 -11.44 14.43
N THR A 7 10.36 -12.11 14.15
CA THR A 7 11.66 -11.82 14.78
C THR A 7 12.22 -10.47 14.31
N SER A 8 12.10 -10.15 13.01
CA SER A 8 12.65 -8.90 12.45
C SER A 8 11.91 -7.66 12.95
N PHE A 9 10.59 -7.76 13.13
CA PHE A 9 9.74 -6.70 13.65
C PHE A 9 9.42 -6.84 15.14
N GLN A 10 10.12 -7.72 15.85
CA GLN A 10 9.94 -7.88 17.29
C GLN A 10 10.09 -6.55 18.04
N GLY A 11 9.11 -6.25 18.89
CA GLY A 11 9.05 -5.02 19.70
C GLY A 11 8.58 -3.79 18.92
N VAL A 12 8.18 -3.91 17.66
CA VAL A 12 7.54 -2.83 16.90
C VAL A 12 6.03 -2.99 17.01
N GLU A 13 5.33 -1.89 17.26
CA GLU A 13 3.88 -1.89 17.38
C GLU A 13 3.20 -2.12 16.02
N GLU A 14 2.16 -2.95 16.02
CA GLU A 14 1.25 -3.07 14.87
C GLU A 14 0.25 -1.91 14.88
N GLY A 15 0.33 -1.06 13.85
CA GLY A 15 -0.49 0.15 13.73
C GLY A 15 -1.96 -0.14 13.41
N ALA A 16 -2.26 -1.33 12.89
CA ALA A 16 -3.61 -1.78 12.62
C ALA A 16 -3.68 -3.32 12.70
N ALA A 17 -4.88 -3.85 12.96
CA ALA A 17 -5.12 -5.29 12.98
C ALA A 17 -4.73 -5.91 11.62
N ARG A 18 -4.02 -7.04 11.68
CA ARG A 18 -3.61 -7.83 10.50
C ARG A 18 -4.83 -8.17 9.64
N MET A 19 -4.63 -8.20 8.33
CA MET A 19 -5.59 -8.81 7.42
C MET A 19 -5.04 -10.17 7.03
N TYR A 20 -5.76 -11.23 7.37
CA TYR A 20 -5.37 -12.59 7.03
C TYR A 20 -6.55 -13.25 6.33
N GLU A 21 -6.42 -13.42 5.02
CA GLU A 21 -7.55 -13.82 4.16
C GLU A 21 -8.21 -15.15 4.57
N PRO A 22 -7.47 -16.21 4.98
CA PRO A 22 -8.12 -17.47 5.38
C PRO A 22 -9.06 -17.39 6.59
N GLU A 23 -8.85 -16.42 7.49
CA GLU A 23 -9.69 -16.25 8.69
C GLU A 23 -10.92 -15.36 8.44
N ASP A 24 -10.97 -14.67 7.31
CA ASP A 24 -12.05 -13.74 7.00
C ASP A 24 -13.03 -14.36 6.00
N SER A 25 -14.18 -14.80 6.52
CA SER A 25 -15.20 -15.54 5.77
C SER A 25 -15.76 -14.78 4.56
N ARG A 26 -15.56 -13.46 4.50
CA ARG A 26 -15.96 -12.64 3.35
C ARG A 26 -15.15 -12.97 2.08
N PHE A 27 -14.04 -13.70 2.20
CA PHE A 27 -13.16 -14.10 1.09
C PHE A 27 -13.21 -15.60 0.77
N ASP A 28 -14.12 -16.36 1.37
CA ASP A 28 -14.24 -17.81 1.17
C ASP A 28 -14.55 -18.17 -0.29
N GLU A 29 -15.41 -17.36 -0.93
CA GLU A 29 -15.85 -17.56 -2.32
C GLU A 29 -14.95 -16.86 -3.35
N ARG A 30 -13.90 -16.16 -2.91
CA ARG A 30 -13.00 -15.46 -3.83
C ARG A 30 -12.25 -16.46 -4.72
N LEU A 31 -12.44 -16.34 -6.03
CA LEU A 31 -11.77 -17.16 -7.05
C LEU A 31 -10.30 -16.73 -7.27
N SER A 32 -9.47 -16.93 -6.25
CA SER A 32 -8.03 -16.66 -6.27
C SER A 32 -7.24 -17.96 -6.16
N ALA A 33 -6.12 -18.07 -6.89
CA ALA A 33 -5.20 -19.21 -6.72
C ALA A 33 -4.31 -19.09 -5.47
N VAL A 34 -4.45 -17.98 -4.72
CA VAL A 34 -3.60 -17.64 -3.58
C VAL A 34 -4.37 -17.11 -2.40
N TRP A 35 -3.75 -17.24 -1.23
CA TRP A 35 -4.10 -16.54 0.00
C TRP A 35 -3.19 -15.33 0.21
N LEU A 36 -3.73 -14.30 0.84
CA LEU A 36 -3.04 -13.04 1.10
C LEU A 36 -3.03 -12.68 2.59
N GLU A 37 -1.99 -11.97 2.99
CA GLU A 37 -1.90 -11.33 4.31
C GLU A 37 -1.32 -9.93 4.19
N TYR A 38 -1.84 -9.00 5.00
CA TYR A 38 -1.24 -7.70 5.26
C TYR A 38 -0.95 -7.46 6.74
N ARG A 39 0.18 -6.81 7.02
CA ARG A 39 0.54 -6.28 8.33
C ARG A 39 1.05 -4.85 8.20
N TRP A 40 0.86 -4.05 9.25
CA TRP A 40 1.35 -2.66 9.31
C TRP A 40 2.12 -2.43 10.61
N TYR A 41 3.41 -2.16 10.49
CA TYR A 41 4.27 -1.82 11.62
C TYR A 41 4.56 -0.32 11.59
N VAL A 42 4.40 0.34 12.72
CA VAL A 42 4.57 1.80 12.84
C VAL A 42 5.70 2.14 13.78
N HIS A 43 6.49 3.16 13.41
CA HIS A 43 7.55 3.69 14.26
C HIS A 43 7.88 5.12 13.85
N GLU A 44 7.87 6.05 14.81
CA GLU A 44 8.08 7.49 14.54
C GLU A 44 7.18 7.98 13.40
N ARG A 45 7.76 8.50 12.31
CA ARG A 45 7.07 9.01 11.11
C ARG A 45 7.15 8.02 9.94
N GLY A 46 7.35 6.74 10.24
CA GLY A 46 7.47 5.69 9.24
C GLY A 46 6.45 4.59 9.47
N LEU A 47 6.07 3.97 8.36
CA LEU A 47 5.20 2.80 8.32
C LEU A 47 5.84 1.73 7.43
N ALA A 48 5.87 0.50 7.91
CA ALA A 48 6.23 -0.67 7.12
C ALA A 48 4.97 -1.49 6.87
N GLU A 49 4.55 -1.59 5.62
CA GLU A 49 3.49 -2.49 5.19
C GLU A 49 4.11 -3.79 4.68
N VAL A 50 3.70 -4.91 5.26
CA VAL A 50 4.12 -6.24 4.83
C VAL A 50 2.96 -6.91 4.10
N PHE A 51 3.24 -7.40 2.91
CA PHE A 51 2.33 -8.19 2.08
C PHE A 51 2.90 -9.59 1.89
N VAL A 52 2.12 -10.60 2.25
CA VAL A 52 2.49 -12.01 2.11
C VAL A 52 1.50 -12.71 1.18
N LYS A 53 2.01 -13.59 0.33
CA LYS A 53 1.21 -14.40 -0.60
C LYS A 53 1.72 -15.83 -0.65
N TRP A 54 0.80 -16.79 -0.53
CA TRP A 54 1.07 -18.22 -0.66
C TRP A 54 -0.06 -18.92 -1.43
N LYS A 55 0.15 -20.19 -1.77
CA LYS A 55 -0.82 -20.97 -2.55
C LYS A 55 -2.15 -21.09 -1.79
N ARG A 56 -3.27 -21.05 -2.52
CA ARG A 56 -4.57 -21.37 -1.95
C ARG A 56 -4.65 -22.87 -1.67
N VAL A 57 -4.77 -23.19 -0.39
CA VAL A 57 -4.97 -24.53 0.18
C VAL A 57 -6.13 -24.46 1.18
N GLU A 58 -6.61 -25.61 1.67
CA GLU A 58 -7.61 -25.64 2.75
C GLU A 58 -7.12 -24.84 3.97
N LYS A 59 -8.06 -24.20 4.70
CA LYS A 59 -7.73 -23.23 5.76
C LYS A 59 -6.86 -23.84 6.86
N GLU A 60 -7.11 -25.10 7.21
CA GLU A 60 -6.37 -25.87 8.22
C GLU A 60 -4.93 -26.16 7.79
N ALA A 61 -4.66 -26.18 6.48
CA ALA A 61 -3.33 -26.42 5.92
C ALA A 61 -2.49 -25.14 5.76
N CYS A 62 -3.10 -23.95 5.87
CA CYS A 62 -2.43 -22.68 5.65
C CYS A 62 -1.19 -22.47 6.53
N ALA A 63 -1.18 -22.98 7.76
CA ALA A 63 -0.05 -22.85 8.68
C ALA A 63 1.21 -23.62 8.23
N GLN A 64 1.05 -24.60 7.34
CA GLN A 64 2.13 -25.46 6.83
C GLN A 64 2.61 -25.06 5.43
N GLU A 65 1.85 -24.21 4.74
CA GLU A 65 2.15 -23.80 3.37
C GLU A 65 3.31 -22.79 3.32
N GLU A 66 4.17 -22.94 2.31
CA GLU A 66 5.31 -22.05 2.12
C GLU A 66 4.89 -20.71 1.51
N VAL A 67 5.47 -19.63 2.02
CA VAL A 67 5.30 -18.30 1.45
C VAL A 67 5.98 -18.25 0.09
N SER A 68 5.23 -17.87 -0.95
CA SER A 68 5.76 -17.73 -2.31
C SER A 68 6.29 -16.30 -2.58
N VAL A 69 5.62 -15.29 -2.01
CA VAL A 69 5.98 -13.89 -2.20
C VAL A 69 5.86 -13.15 -0.88
N LEU A 70 6.89 -12.36 -0.58
CA LEU A 70 6.93 -11.42 0.52
C LEU A 70 7.32 -10.04 -0.01
N ARG A 71 6.47 -9.03 0.21
CA ARG A 71 6.78 -7.64 -0.14
C ARG A 71 6.73 -6.77 1.11
N LEU A 72 7.70 -5.90 1.25
CA LEU A 72 7.76 -4.91 2.31
C LEU A 72 7.78 -3.52 1.67
N HIS A 73 6.78 -2.71 1.96
CA HIS A 73 6.75 -1.30 1.56
C HIS A 73 7.14 -0.44 2.76
N LEU A 74 8.26 0.27 2.65
CA LEU A 74 8.66 1.29 3.61
C LEU A 74 8.13 2.64 3.14
N LEU A 75 7.17 3.18 3.89
CA LEU A 75 6.52 4.46 3.65
C LEU A 75 6.97 5.47 4.72
N GLY A 76 7.25 6.70 4.30
CA GLY A 76 7.78 7.74 5.19
C GLY A 76 9.22 7.49 5.62
N HIS A 77 9.62 8.03 6.78
CA HIS A 77 10.98 7.90 7.28
C HIS A 77 10.99 7.29 8.68
N SER A 78 11.70 6.17 8.84
CA SER A 78 12.03 5.59 10.14
C SER A 78 13.41 4.95 10.09
N ALA A 79 14.27 5.38 11.00
CA ALA A 79 15.60 4.81 11.20
C ALA A 79 15.55 3.37 11.75
N ALA A 80 14.45 2.99 12.42
CA ALA A 80 14.26 1.67 13.00
C ALA A 80 13.66 0.66 12.02
N LEU A 81 12.70 1.07 11.17
CA LEU A 81 12.03 0.15 10.25
C LEU A 81 12.94 -0.31 9.10
N THR A 82 13.81 0.59 8.61
CA THR A 82 14.69 0.28 7.47
C THR A 82 15.65 -0.89 7.74
N PRO A 83 16.45 -0.89 8.83
CA PRO A 83 17.33 -2.02 9.15
C PRO A 83 16.56 -3.32 9.40
N ARG A 84 15.36 -3.25 9.99
CA ARG A 84 14.51 -4.41 10.26
C ARG A 84 14.01 -5.06 8.98
N ALA A 85 13.52 -4.26 8.04
CA ALA A 85 13.12 -4.76 6.72
C ALA A 85 14.31 -5.32 5.94
N ARG A 86 15.51 -4.74 6.08
CA ARG A 86 16.74 -5.28 5.49
C ARG A 86 17.13 -6.65 6.03
N ARG A 87 16.98 -6.93 7.33
CA ARG A 87 17.23 -8.28 7.89
C ARG A 87 16.38 -9.36 7.20
N VAL A 88 15.15 -9.02 6.83
CA VAL A 88 14.26 -9.92 6.08
C VAL A 88 14.82 -10.18 4.68
N LEU A 89 15.26 -9.13 3.99
CA LEU A 89 15.88 -9.22 2.68
C LEU A 89 17.18 -10.05 2.72
N GLU A 90 18.04 -9.82 3.71
CA GLU A 90 19.34 -10.47 3.91
C GLU A 90 19.26 -11.95 4.28
N ALA A 91 18.09 -12.44 4.71
CA ALA A 91 17.87 -13.87 4.94
C ALA A 91 17.77 -14.68 3.63
N GLY A 92 17.53 -14.01 2.51
CA GLY A 92 17.60 -14.59 1.17
C GLY A 92 18.96 -14.35 0.51
N THR A 93 19.24 -15.08 -0.56
CA THR A 93 20.33 -14.72 -1.47
C THR A 93 19.87 -13.57 -2.37
N PRO A 94 20.72 -12.56 -2.64
CA PRO A 94 20.42 -11.54 -3.62
C PRO A 94 20.00 -12.22 -4.92
N SER A 95 18.76 -11.96 -5.32
CA SER A 95 18.26 -12.47 -6.59
C SER A 95 18.34 -11.32 -7.56
N PRO A 96 18.78 -11.54 -8.81
CA PRO A 96 18.35 -10.69 -9.91
C PRO A 96 16.86 -11.00 -10.08
N GLY A 97 16.04 -10.59 -9.09
CA GLY A 97 14.61 -10.84 -9.10
C GLY A 97 14.13 -10.40 -10.46
N LYS A 98 13.35 -11.25 -11.14
CA LYS A 98 12.83 -11.04 -12.50
C LYS A 98 12.82 -9.55 -12.80
N LEU A 99 13.83 -9.08 -13.56
CA LEU A 99 14.21 -7.68 -13.68
C LEU A 99 12.98 -6.79 -13.87
N LEU A 100 12.48 -6.27 -12.76
CA LEU A 100 12.00 -4.90 -12.69
C LEU A 100 13.11 -4.17 -11.97
N GLU A 101 14.30 -4.15 -12.58
CA GLU A 101 15.13 -2.94 -12.56
C GLU A 101 14.31 -1.83 -13.22
N LEU A 102 13.28 -1.39 -12.52
CA LEU A 102 12.67 -0.11 -12.72
C LEU A 102 13.02 0.62 -11.44
N LEU A 103 14.17 1.30 -11.49
CA LEU A 103 14.08 2.75 -11.30
C LEU A 103 13.02 3.24 -12.28
N GLY A 104 11.75 3.02 -11.94
CA GLY A 104 10.66 3.61 -12.68
C GLY A 104 10.78 5.10 -12.48
N GLU A 105 10.25 5.86 -13.42
CA GLU A 105 9.92 7.26 -13.19
C GLU A 105 8.95 7.45 -11.99
N ASP A 106 8.50 6.36 -11.35
CA ASP A 106 7.67 6.32 -10.15
C ASP A 106 8.42 6.68 -8.86
N GLY A 107 9.75 6.76 -8.89
CA GLY A 107 10.58 7.19 -7.77
C GLY A 107 10.73 6.15 -6.64
N VAL A 108 10.28 4.91 -6.83
CA VAL A 108 10.36 3.85 -5.82
C VAL A 108 11.65 3.05 -6.00
N LYS A 109 12.50 3.01 -4.97
CA LYS A 109 13.70 2.16 -4.98
C LYS A 109 13.32 0.75 -4.54
N ARG A 110 13.73 -0.27 -5.30
CA ARG A 110 13.40 -1.68 -5.02
C ARG A 110 14.66 -2.51 -4.81
N GLU A 111 14.65 -3.37 -3.81
CA GLU A 111 15.72 -4.33 -3.50
C GLU A 111 15.09 -5.74 -3.42
N CYS A 112 15.74 -6.76 -3.99
CA CYS A 112 15.16 -8.11 -4.14
C CYS A 112 16.10 -9.22 -3.68
N SER A 113 15.54 -10.24 -3.03
CA SER A 113 16.24 -11.47 -2.67
C SER A 113 15.33 -12.69 -2.81
N ALA A 114 15.90 -13.88 -2.76
CA ALA A 114 15.15 -15.15 -2.76
C ALA A 114 15.61 -16.02 -1.59
N ALA A 115 14.66 -16.58 -0.84
CA ALA A 115 14.92 -17.55 0.21
C ALA A 115 14.19 -18.85 -0.14
N GLY A 116 14.91 -19.79 -0.77
CA GLY A 116 14.28 -20.97 -1.35
C GLY A 116 13.26 -20.58 -2.43
N PRO A 117 11.99 -21.02 -2.34
CA PRO A 117 10.95 -20.62 -3.30
C PRO A 117 10.35 -19.23 -3.02
N THR A 118 10.66 -18.60 -1.88
CA THR A 118 10.10 -17.29 -1.53
C THR A 118 10.84 -16.16 -2.24
N GLY A 119 10.14 -15.39 -3.07
CA GLY A 119 10.63 -14.11 -3.57
C GLY A 119 10.39 -12.99 -2.54
N ILE A 120 11.43 -12.24 -2.20
CA ILE A 120 11.37 -11.12 -1.26
C ILE A 120 11.63 -9.81 -2.01
N THR A 121 10.76 -8.83 -1.83
CA THR A 121 10.93 -7.48 -2.40
C THR A 121 10.81 -6.44 -1.28
N LEU A 122 11.80 -5.59 -1.16
CA LEU A 122 11.79 -4.40 -0.31
C LEU A 122 11.63 -3.17 -1.20
N GLU A 123 10.53 -2.45 -1.04
CA GLU A 123 10.27 -1.20 -1.73
C GLU A 123 10.45 -0.03 -0.77
N HIS A 124 11.40 0.83 -1.07
CA HIS A 124 11.56 2.14 -0.47
C HIS A 124 10.76 3.13 -1.30
N TRP A 125 9.54 3.39 -0.84
CA TRP A 125 8.74 4.45 -1.42
C TRP A 125 9.41 5.77 -1.07
N PRO A 126 9.59 6.66 -2.06
CA PRO A 126 10.60 7.70 -2.00
C PRO A 126 10.48 8.55 -0.72
N HIS A 127 11.65 8.92 -0.23
CA HIS A 127 11.83 10.00 0.73
C HIS A 127 11.12 11.26 0.20
N PRO A 128 10.55 12.13 1.06
CA PRO A 128 10.12 13.48 0.66
C PRO A 128 11.34 14.33 0.29
N ALA A 129 12.05 13.98 -0.78
CA ALA A 129 12.83 14.96 -1.51
C ALA A 129 11.83 15.93 -2.16
N PRO A 130 12.09 17.24 -2.16
CA PRO A 130 11.24 18.19 -2.87
C PRO A 130 11.11 17.73 -4.32
N GLN A 131 9.93 17.27 -4.71
CA GLN A 131 9.62 17.02 -6.11
C GLN A 131 9.34 18.37 -6.77
N PRO A 132 9.81 18.58 -8.02
CA PRO A 132 9.48 19.80 -8.73
C PRO A 132 7.96 19.91 -8.84
N LEU A 133 7.45 21.11 -8.55
CA LEU A 133 6.04 21.41 -8.77
C LEU A 133 5.75 21.33 -10.28
N LEU A 134 4.61 20.76 -10.64
CA LEU A 134 4.09 20.83 -12.00
C LEU A 134 3.91 22.30 -12.40
N PRO A 135 4.11 22.64 -13.67
CA PRO A 135 3.72 23.96 -14.19
C PRO A 135 2.26 24.25 -13.86
N GLU A 136 1.95 25.49 -13.49
CA GLU A 136 0.61 25.88 -13.01
C GLU A 136 -0.48 25.50 -14.02
N GLU A 137 -0.26 25.76 -15.31
CA GLU A 137 -1.19 25.39 -16.38
C GLU A 137 -1.47 23.88 -16.43
N THR A 138 -0.42 23.05 -16.29
CA THR A 138 -0.55 21.59 -16.24
C THR A 138 -1.33 21.15 -14.99
N PHE A 139 -1.04 21.75 -13.83
CA PHE A 139 -1.76 21.44 -12.60
C PHE A 139 -3.25 21.80 -12.71
N GLN A 140 -3.56 22.98 -13.25
CA GLN A 140 -4.94 23.44 -13.43
C GLN A 140 -5.71 22.57 -14.43
N ALA A 141 -5.08 22.22 -15.56
CA ALA A 141 -5.71 21.35 -16.56
C ALA A 141 -6.07 19.96 -15.99
N LEU A 142 -5.14 19.34 -15.25
CA LEU A 142 -5.39 18.03 -14.63
C LEU A 142 -6.40 18.12 -13.47
N SER A 143 -6.33 19.18 -12.67
CA SER A 143 -7.29 19.42 -11.58
C SER A 143 -8.70 19.63 -12.12
N ALA A 144 -8.85 20.35 -13.26
CA ALA A 144 -10.13 20.55 -13.90
C ALA A 144 -10.77 19.23 -14.33
N VAL A 145 -10.00 18.29 -14.90
CA VAL A 145 -10.50 16.94 -15.24
C VAL A 145 -11.00 16.20 -14.00
N LEU A 146 -10.26 16.24 -12.90
CA LEU A 146 -10.67 15.55 -11.66
C LEU A 146 -11.95 16.12 -11.05
N LEU A 147 -12.15 17.43 -11.16
CA LEU A 147 -13.27 18.14 -10.56
C LEU A 147 -14.50 18.21 -11.50
N HIS A 148 -14.35 17.82 -12.77
CA HIS A 148 -15.45 17.81 -13.72
C HIS A 148 -16.36 16.59 -13.49
N PRO A 149 -17.66 16.78 -13.19
CA PRO A 149 -18.57 15.67 -12.87
C PRO A 149 -18.72 14.64 -14.00
N GLU A 150 -18.65 15.09 -15.26
CA GLU A 150 -18.83 14.25 -16.45
C GLU A 150 -17.53 13.61 -16.96
N SER A 151 -16.39 13.84 -16.32
CA SER A 151 -15.15 13.18 -16.75
C SER A 151 -15.23 11.66 -16.55
N SER A 152 -14.69 10.92 -17.51
CA SER A 152 -14.71 9.47 -17.49
C SER A 152 -13.83 8.90 -16.38
N PHE A 153 -14.01 7.60 -16.11
CA PHE A 153 -13.15 6.88 -15.18
C PHE A 153 -11.68 6.91 -15.63
N GLU A 154 -11.42 6.69 -16.92
CA GLU A 154 -10.08 6.65 -17.51
C GLU A 154 -9.40 8.02 -17.45
N GLU A 155 -10.13 9.10 -17.77
CA GLU A 155 -9.64 10.48 -17.68
C GLU A 155 -9.25 10.83 -16.24
N ARG A 156 -10.09 10.48 -15.27
CA ARG A 156 -9.79 10.70 -13.86
C ARG A 156 -8.61 9.88 -13.39
N HIS A 157 -8.52 8.61 -13.81
CA HIS A 157 -7.39 7.74 -13.47
C HIS A 157 -6.07 8.32 -13.98
N GLU A 158 -6.01 8.72 -15.25
CA GLU A 158 -4.82 9.33 -15.84
C GLU A 158 -4.47 10.66 -15.15
N ALA A 159 -5.47 11.50 -14.86
CA ALA A 159 -5.26 12.77 -14.19
C ALA A 159 -4.69 12.59 -12.78
N VAL A 160 -5.16 11.59 -12.00
CA VAL A 160 -4.58 11.23 -10.70
C VAL A 160 -3.10 10.84 -10.86
N ASP A 161 -2.80 9.90 -11.77
CA ASP A 161 -1.42 9.42 -11.93
C ASP A 161 -0.45 10.52 -12.37
N ARG A 162 -0.91 11.45 -13.22
CA ARG A 162 -0.10 12.59 -13.67
C ARG A 162 0.06 13.65 -12.58
N LEU A 163 -0.98 13.96 -11.81
CA LEU A 163 -0.90 14.88 -10.68
C LEU A 163 0.03 14.36 -9.59
N CYS A 164 -0.01 13.05 -9.30
CA CYS A 164 0.81 12.43 -8.26
C CYS A 164 2.31 12.34 -8.60
N ARG A 165 2.75 12.82 -9.78
CA ARG A 165 4.17 13.13 -10.05
C ARG A 165 4.69 14.30 -9.21
N GLU A 166 3.77 15.10 -8.67
CA GLU A 166 4.03 16.09 -7.66
C GLU A 166 3.37 15.66 -6.34
N ARG A 167 4.17 15.59 -5.28
CA ARG A 167 3.68 15.46 -3.92
C ARG A 167 3.68 16.82 -3.22
N SER A 168 2.51 17.46 -3.16
CA SER A 168 2.34 18.79 -2.54
C SER A 168 0.96 18.95 -1.88
N PRO A 169 0.78 19.95 -0.99
CA PRO A 169 -0.52 20.23 -0.40
C PRO A 169 -1.62 20.54 -1.43
N ARG A 170 -1.28 21.20 -2.56
CA ARG A 170 -2.29 21.50 -3.60
C ARG A 170 -2.78 20.22 -4.28
N VAL A 171 -1.91 19.24 -4.51
CA VAL A 171 -2.31 17.94 -5.06
C VAL A 171 -3.17 17.18 -4.05
N VAL A 172 -2.80 17.16 -2.78
CA VAL A 172 -3.61 16.53 -1.72
C VAL A 172 -5.01 17.14 -1.66
N HIS A 173 -5.12 18.47 -1.64
CA HIS A 173 -6.41 19.16 -1.64
C HIS A 173 -7.25 18.83 -2.89
N THR A 174 -6.64 18.82 -4.09
CA THR A 174 -7.34 18.45 -5.32
C THR A 174 -7.84 17.00 -5.27
N LEU A 175 -7.01 16.05 -4.81
CA LEU A 175 -7.41 14.64 -4.72
C LEU A 175 -8.56 14.43 -3.73
N LEU A 176 -8.53 15.09 -2.57
CA LEU A 176 -9.62 15.03 -1.59
C LEU A 176 -10.91 15.65 -2.16
N ALA A 177 -10.82 16.79 -2.84
CA ALA A 177 -11.96 17.40 -3.50
C ALA A 177 -12.53 16.52 -4.62
N ALA A 178 -11.68 15.86 -5.41
CA ALA A 178 -12.11 14.91 -6.45
C ALA A 178 -12.90 13.74 -5.86
N LEU A 179 -12.54 13.27 -4.65
CA LEU A 179 -13.25 12.21 -3.94
C LEU A 179 -14.63 12.62 -3.40
N GLU A 180 -14.96 13.91 -3.40
CA GLU A 180 -16.33 14.40 -3.19
C GLU A 180 -17.15 14.38 -4.49
N VAL A 181 -16.51 14.52 -5.65
CA VAL A 181 -17.16 14.42 -6.96
C VAL A 181 -17.47 12.97 -7.32
N GLY A 182 -16.55 12.04 -7.03
CA GLY A 182 -16.79 10.62 -7.25
C GLY A 182 -15.70 9.71 -6.66
N PRO A 183 -16.00 8.41 -6.47
CA PRO A 183 -15.02 7.46 -5.94
C PRO A 183 -13.85 7.27 -6.91
N SER A 184 -12.62 7.27 -6.37
CA SER A 184 -11.41 6.98 -7.14
C SER A 184 -10.46 6.14 -6.30
N LEU A 185 -10.35 4.86 -6.64
CA LEU A 185 -9.44 3.94 -5.94
C LEU A 185 -7.97 4.38 -6.07
N SER A 186 -7.58 4.92 -7.24
CA SER A 186 -6.24 5.46 -7.46
C SER A 186 -5.94 6.63 -6.53
N ALA A 187 -6.88 7.58 -6.37
CA ALA A 187 -6.69 8.71 -5.46
C ALA A 187 -6.59 8.23 -4.00
N LEU A 188 -7.49 7.34 -3.55
CA LEU A 188 -7.46 6.77 -2.20
C LEU A 188 -6.15 6.02 -1.93
N ARG A 189 -5.66 5.26 -2.91
CA ARG A 189 -4.38 4.56 -2.80
C ARG A 189 -3.24 5.54 -2.59
N ARG A 190 -3.11 6.58 -3.42
CA ARG A 190 -2.05 7.60 -3.32
C ARG A 190 -2.08 8.34 -1.99
N LEU A 191 -3.26 8.80 -1.58
CA LEU A 191 -3.43 9.49 -0.29
C LEU A 191 -3.06 8.58 0.89
N SER A 192 -3.39 7.27 0.83
CA SER A 192 -2.99 6.32 1.87
C SER A 192 -1.49 6.04 1.92
N GLU A 193 -0.80 6.05 0.77
CA GLU A 193 0.66 5.89 0.68
C GLU A 193 1.36 7.12 1.27
N TRP A 194 0.76 8.30 1.11
CA TRP A 194 1.27 9.57 1.66
C TRP A 194 0.91 9.80 3.12
N GLY A 195 0.01 9.00 3.67
CA GLY A 195 -0.43 9.09 5.07
C GLY A 195 -1.40 10.24 5.34
N GLU A 196 -2.21 10.62 4.35
CA GLU A 196 -3.16 11.74 4.42
C GLU A 196 -4.45 11.33 5.17
N PRO A 197 -4.64 11.72 6.45
CA PRO A 197 -5.76 11.22 7.26
C PRO A 197 -7.13 11.69 6.74
N GLY A 198 -7.16 12.81 6.02
CA GLY A 198 -8.36 13.34 5.38
C GLY A 198 -9.01 12.36 4.39
N ALA A 199 -8.27 11.36 3.89
CA ALA A 199 -8.81 10.34 3.00
C ALA A 199 -9.67 9.28 3.73
N LEU A 200 -9.54 9.14 5.05
CA LEU A 200 -10.17 8.05 5.81
C LEU A 200 -11.71 8.04 5.69
N PRO A 201 -12.43 9.17 5.83
CA PRO A 201 -13.88 9.19 5.62
C PRO A 201 -14.29 8.74 4.21
N HIS A 202 -13.50 9.05 3.19
CA HIS A 202 -13.78 8.64 1.81
C HIS A 202 -13.59 7.14 1.62
N VAL A 203 -12.55 6.55 2.24
CA VAL A 203 -12.36 5.08 2.26
C VAL A 203 -13.52 4.40 2.98
N GLU A 204 -13.98 4.95 4.10
CA GLU A 204 -15.09 4.39 4.87
C GLU A 204 -16.42 4.44 4.11
N ARG A 205 -16.70 5.54 3.40
CA ARG A 205 -17.84 5.63 2.48
C ARG A 205 -17.72 4.62 1.33
N ALA A 206 -16.54 4.49 0.73
CA ALA A 206 -16.31 3.53 -0.35
C ALA A 206 -16.50 2.08 0.13
N LEU A 207 -15.97 1.73 1.31
CA LEU A 207 -16.14 0.42 1.94
C LEU A 207 -17.62 0.08 2.19
N ALA A 208 -18.40 1.04 2.67
CA ALA A 208 -19.83 0.85 2.92
C ALA A 208 -20.64 0.62 1.63
N ALA A 209 -20.11 1.06 0.48
CA ALA A 209 -20.75 0.91 -0.83
C ALA A 209 -20.27 -0.32 -1.61
N VAL A 210 -19.32 -1.11 -1.09
CA VAL A 210 -18.82 -2.31 -1.78
C VAL A 210 -19.92 -3.35 -1.88
N ALA A 211 -20.14 -3.86 -3.09
CA ALA A 211 -21.07 -4.96 -3.33
C ALA A 211 -20.61 -6.23 -2.59
N PRO A 212 -21.51 -7.00 -1.95
CA PRO A 212 -21.14 -8.19 -1.18
C PRO A 212 -20.36 -9.25 -1.98
N ASP A 213 -20.59 -9.31 -3.28
CA ASP A 213 -19.97 -10.24 -4.23
C ASP A 213 -18.66 -9.68 -4.87
N ASN A 214 -18.14 -8.56 -4.37
CA ASN A 214 -16.88 -7.97 -4.81
C ASN A 214 -15.78 -8.06 -3.74
N PRO A 215 -15.22 -9.27 -3.51
CA PRO A 215 -14.17 -9.49 -2.53
C PRO A 215 -12.85 -8.78 -2.88
N ALA A 216 -12.61 -8.46 -4.15
CA ALA A 216 -11.38 -7.79 -4.57
C ALA A 216 -11.34 -6.33 -4.10
N ASP A 217 -12.43 -5.58 -4.29
CA ASP A 217 -12.53 -4.20 -3.82
C ASP A 217 -12.64 -4.15 -2.30
N LEU A 218 -13.37 -5.09 -1.69
CA LEU A 218 -13.43 -5.22 -0.24
C LEU A 218 -12.04 -5.39 0.38
N TRP A 219 -11.24 -6.29 -0.17
CA TRP A 219 -9.87 -6.53 0.29
C TRP A 219 -9.01 -5.29 0.12
N THR A 220 -9.03 -4.68 -1.06
CA THR A 220 -8.22 -3.49 -1.36
C THR A 220 -8.58 -2.33 -0.44
N LEU A 221 -9.86 -1.98 -0.34
CA LEU A 221 -10.32 -0.85 0.47
C LEU A 221 -10.12 -1.09 1.97
N THR A 222 -10.25 -2.34 2.43
CA THR A 222 -9.93 -2.68 3.82
C THR A 222 -8.44 -2.46 4.10
N ALA A 223 -7.56 -2.85 3.17
CA ALA A 223 -6.13 -2.60 3.30
C ALA A 223 -5.80 -1.09 3.34
N LEU A 224 -6.44 -0.28 2.49
CA LEU A 224 -6.29 1.18 2.52
C LEU A 224 -6.75 1.79 3.85
N GLN A 225 -7.89 1.34 4.39
CA GLN A 225 -8.39 1.77 5.69
C GLN A 225 -7.41 1.42 6.81
N ARG A 226 -6.89 0.19 6.83
CA ARG A 226 -5.93 -0.27 7.83
C ARG A 226 -4.62 0.51 7.74
N ARG A 227 -4.11 0.79 6.54
CA ARG A 227 -2.93 1.64 6.31
C ARG A 227 -3.14 3.06 6.85
N LEU A 228 -4.26 3.70 6.54
CA LEU A 228 -4.59 5.05 7.06
C LEU A 228 -4.73 5.06 8.58
N ARG A 229 -5.38 4.04 9.17
CA ARG A 229 -5.47 3.89 10.63
C ARG A 229 -4.10 3.69 11.27
N ALA A 230 -3.22 2.90 10.65
CA ALA A 230 -1.85 2.76 11.11
C ALA A 230 -1.11 4.11 11.05
N TRP A 231 -1.26 4.87 9.96
CA TRP A 231 -0.74 6.25 9.89
C TRP A 231 -1.25 7.14 11.02
N THR A 232 -2.53 7.11 11.38
CA THR A 232 -3.04 7.97 12.46
C THR A 232 -2.33 7.75 13.81
N ARG A 233 -1.82 6.54 14.08
CA ARG A 233 -1.04 6.27 15.30
C ARG A 233 0.32 6.98 15.30
N THR A 234 0.93 7.15 14.13
CA THR A 234 2.20 7.90 14.02
C THR A 234 2.06 9.38 14.39
N PHE A 235 0.87 9.94 14.24
CA PHE A 235 0.56 11.33 14.58
C PHE A 235 0.08 11.53 16.02
N GLN A 236 -0.39 10.47 16.69
CA GLN A 236 -0.91 10.51 18.07
C GLN A 236 0.16 10.25 19.14
N GLY A 237 1.33 9.74 18.75
CA GLY A 237 2.48 9.52 19.63
C GLY A 237 3.46 10.70 19.73
N MET A 238 3.09 11.87 19.19
CA MET A 238 3.77 13.17 19.39
C MET A 238 3.06 13.97 20.46
#